data_AF-A0A376KHY4-F1
#
_entry.id   AF-A0A376KHY4-F1
#
_cell.length_a   1.000
_cell.length_b   1.000
_cell.length_c   1.000
_cell.angle_alpha   90.00
_cell.angle_beta   90.00
_cell.angle_gamma   90.00
#
_symmetry.space_group_name_H-M   'P 1'
#
loop_
_entity.id
_entity.type
_entity.pdbx_description
1 polymer ?
#
loop_
_entity_poly.entity_id
_entity_poly.type
_entity_poly.pdbx_seq_one_letter_code
_entity_poly.pdbx_strand_id
1 'polypeptide(L)'
;MTTRYTGMNPDGTGNLNDMEHLKQSVRDILTTPLASRVMRREYGSLVPDLIDEPMNNTTRLQCMSAAVIALTRWEPALPWTLSTLSGRQEAAPG
;
A
#
# COMPACT_ATOMS: atom_id res chain seq x y z
N MET A 1 -10.20 21.03 -1.90
CA MET A 1 -9.75 19.63 -1.82
C MET A 1 -8.30 19.65 -1.35
N THR A 2 -8.04 19.25 -0.12
CA THR A 2 -6.70 19.31 0.47
C THR A 2 -5.95 18.04 0.12
N THR A 3 -5.04 18.10 -0.85
CA THR A 3 -4.21 16.96 -1.27
C THR A 3 -3.31 16.55 -0.10
N ARG A 4 -3.47 15.31 0.38
CA ARG A 4 -2.69 14.75 1.49
C ARG A 4 -1.45 14.00 1.00
N TYR A 5 -1.49 13.50 -0.24
CA TYR A 5 -0.35 12.83 -0.88
C TYR A 5 -0.09 13.41 -2.25
N THR A 6 1.12 13.90 -2.49
CA THR A 6 1.58 14.37 -3.81
C THR A 6 2.95 13.78 -4.07
N GLY A 7 3.16 13.25 -5.27
CA GLY A 7 4.48 12.81 -5.70
C GLY A 7 4.59 12.75 -7.22
N MET A 8 5.74 12.33 -7.70
CA MET A 8 6.05 12.32 -9.13
C MET A 8 5.49 11.08 -9.81
N ASN A 9 4.93 11.26 -11.00
CA ASN A 9 4.52 10.15 -11.85
C ASN A 9 5.74 9.36 -12.34
N PRO A 10 5.82 8.03 -12.10
CA PRO A 10 6.95 7.21 -12.57
C PRO A 10 6.88 6.89 -14.08
N ASP A 11 5.69 6.92 -14.68
CA ASP A 11 5.46 6.49 -16.07
C ASP A 11 5.49 7.67 -17.07
N GLY A 12 5.73 8.89 -16.62
CA GLY A 12 5.73 10.07 -17.48
C GLY A 12 5.91 11.40 -16.73
N THR A 13 5.43 12.48 -17.32
CA THR A 13 5.58 13.84 -16.75
C THR A 13 4.39 14.19 -15.85
N GLY A 14 4.65 14.94 -14.78
CA GLY A 14 3.63 15.47 -13.88
C GLY A 14 3.65 14.88 -12.47
N ASN A 15 2.64 15.24 -11.67
CA ASN A 15 2.49 14.78 -10.30
C ASN A 15 1.22 13.93 -10.15
N LEU A 16 1.33 12.82 -9.43
CA LEU A 16 0.20 12.04 -8.94
C LEU A 16 -0.26 12.61 -7.60
N ASN A 17 -1.57 12.59 -7.38
CA ASN A 17 -2.20 13.07 -6.15
C ASN A 17 -3.04 11.96 -5.49
N ASP A 18 -3.11 12.05 -4.17
CA ASP A 18 -3.91 11.24 -3.25
C ASP A 18 -3.92 9.74 -3.61
N MET A 19 -5.01 9.27 -4.24
CA MET A 19 -5.22 7.86 -4.54
C MET A 19 -4.22 7.31 -5.55
N GLU A 20 -3.85 8.09 -6.57
CA GLU A 20 -2.94 7.61 -7.61
C GLU A 20 -1.51 7.50 -7.07
N HIS A 21 -1.10 8.45 -6.23
CA HIS A 21 0.17 8.38 -5.52
C HIS A 21 0.17 7.19 -4.52
N LEU A 22 -0.95 6.92 -3.87
CA LEU A 22 -1.07 5.76 -2.98
C LEU A 22 -0.92 4.44 -3.73
N LYS A 23 -1.61 4.27 -4.86
CA LYS A 23 -1.48 3.07 -5.71
C LYS A 23 -0.05 2.89 -6.21
N GLN A 24 0.61 3.98 -6.60
CA GLN A 24 2.02 3.96 -6.97
C GLN A 24 2.88 3.42 -5.83
N SER A 25 2.71 3.95 -4.61
CA SER A 25 3.53 3.54 -3.48
C SER A 25 3.29 2.07 -3.09
N VAL A 26 2.03 1.64 -3.04
CA VAL A 26 1.66 0.24 -2.78
C VAL A 26 2.30 -0.68 -3.82
N ARG A 27 2.26 -0.30 -5.11
CA ARG A 27 2.88 -1.07 -6.18
C ARG A 27 4.40 -1.13 -6.02
N ASP A 28 5.05 -0.01 -5.73
CA ASP A 28 6.51 0.05 -5.54
C ASP A 28 6.96 -0.88 -4.40
N ILE A 29 6.26 -0.85 -3.26
CA ILE A 29 6.58 -1.67 -2.08
C ILE A 29 6.39 -3.16 -2.36
N LEU A 30 5.26 -3.55 -2.95
CA LEU A 30 4.93 -4.97 -3.15
C LEU A 30 5.72 -5.62 -4.29
N THR A 31 6.11 -4.84 -5.29
CA THR A 31 6.87 -5.36 -6.44
C THR A 31 8.37 -5.33 -6.25
N THR A 32 8.88 -4.57 -5.28
CA THR A 32 10.32 -4.53 -4.97
C THR A 32 10.72 -5.74 -4.12
N PRO A 33 11.65 -6.61 -4.59
CA PRO A 33 12.18 -7.71 -3.77
C PRO A 33 12.97 -7.18 -2.58
N LEU A 34 12.88 -7.87 -1.44
CA LEU A 34 13.68 -7.55 -0.27
C LEU A 34 15.19 -7.55 -0.61
N ALA A 35 15.96 -6.67 0.02
CA ALA A 35 17.40 -6.52 -0.18
C ALA A 35 17.87 -6.07 -1.59
N SER A 36 16.95 -5.77 -2.52
CA SER A 36 17.29 -5.31 -3.87
C SER A 36 17.77 -3.85 -3.93
N ARG A 37 17.32 -2.98 -3.01
CA ARG A 37 17.69 -1.56 -3.01
C ARG A 37 19.02 -1.29 -2.32
N VAL A 38 19.93 -0.63 -3.03
CA VAL A 38 21.22 -0.16 -2.51
C VAL A 38 21.00 0.81 -1.34
N MET A 39 21.77 0.65 -0.26
CA MET A 39 21.64 1.40 1.01
C MET A 39 20.29 1.27 1.76
N ARG A 40 19.30 0.51 1.24
CA ARG A 40 18.00 0.27 1.89
C ARG A 40 17.59 -1.20 1.78
N ARG A 41 18.39 -2.09 2.36
CA ARG A 41 18.18 -3.54 2.22
C ARG A 41 16.88 -4.05 2.82
N GLU A 42 16.33 -3.35 3.80
CA GLU A 42 15.07 -3.74 4.44
C GLU A 42 13.83 -3.32 3.64
N TYR A 43 14.01 -2.52 2.58
CA TYR A 43 12.92 -2.03 1.75
C TYR A 43 12.41 -3.12 0.79
N GLY A 44 11.10 -3.13 0.56
CA GLY A 44 10.42 -4.06 -0.32
C GLY A 44 9.54 -5.06 0.44
N SER A 45 9.23 -6.17 -0.23
CA SER A 45 8.42 -7.25 0.33
C SER A 45 8.99 -8.63 -0.04
N LEU A 46 8.52 -9.66 0.67
CA LEU A 46 8.79 -11.06 0.34
C LEU A 46 7.81 -11.62 -0.72
N VAL A 47 6.87 -10.80 -1.20
CA VAL A 47 5.87 -11.23 -2.20
C VAL A 47 6.53 -11.75 -3.48
N PRO A 48 7.58 -11.12 -4.05
CA PRO A 48 8.23 -11.62 -5.26
C PRO A 48 8.81 -13.02 -5.12
N ASP A 49 9.34 -13.37 -3.94
CA ASP A 49 9.92 -14.70 -3.69
C ASP A 49 8.87 -15.81 -3.66
N LEU A 50 7.60 -15.47 -3.38
CA LEU A 50 6.48 -16.41 -3.29
C LEU A 50 5.76 -16.64 -4.63
N ILE A 51 6.12 -15.93 -5.70
CA ILE A 51 5.44 -16.04 -7.01
C ILE A 51 5.71 -17.40 -7.67
N ASP A 52 6.90 -17.95 -7.47
CA ASP A 52 7.31 -19.24 -8.04
C ASP A 52 7.00 -20.44 -7.12
N GLU A 53 6.33 -20.20 -5.99
CA GLU A 53 5.92 -21.26 -5.07
C GLU A 53 4.62 -21.96 -5.50
N PRO A 54 4.45 -23.26 -5.16
CA PRO A 54 3.21 -23.98 -5.46
C PRO A 54 2.01 -23.35 -4.77
N MET A 55 0.93 -23.10 -5.52
CA MET A 55 -0.26 -22.41 -5.03
C MET A 55 -1.07 -23.28 -4.05
N ASN A 56 -0.73 -23.19 -2.77
CA ASN A 56 -1.34 -23.91 -1.66
C ASN A 56 -1.84 -22.94 -0.57
N ASN A 57 -2.59 -23.44 0.42
CA ASN A 57 -3.16 -22.60 1.49
C ASN A 57 -2.08 -21.89 2.34
N THR A 58 -0.92 -22.51 2.52
CA THR A 58 0.21 -21.94 3.27
C THR A 58 0.85 -20.78 2.50
N THR A 59 1.18 -20.98 1.22
CA THR A 59 1.75 -19.93 0.35
C THR A 59 0.78 -18.76 0.19
N ARG A 60 -0.53 -19.02 0.14
CA ARG A 60 -1.55 -17.96 0.15
C ARG A 60 -1.53 -17.13 1.44
N LEU A 61 -1.40 -17.79 2.60
CA LEU A 61 -1.30 -17.09 3.88
C LEU A 61 0.01 -16.29 3.99
N GLN A 62 1.12 -16.86 3.53
CA GLN A 62 2.43 -16.20 3.50
C GLN A 62 2.44 -14.97 2.59
N CYS A 63 1.80 -15.04 1.42
CA CYS A 63 1.71 -13.90 0.51
C CYS A 63 0.91 -12.75 1.15
N MET A 64 -0.22 -13.07 1.78
CA MET A 64 -1.02 -12.08 2.50
C MET A 64 -0.27 -11.45 3.68
N SER A 65 0.43 -12.26 4.48
CA SER A 65 1.21 -11.75 5.61
C SER A 65 2.39 -10.90 5.16
N ALA A 66 3.11 -11.31 4.10
CA ALA A 66 4.20 -10.56 3.51
C ALA A 66 3.74 -9.19 3.00
N ALA A 67 2.58 -9.13 2.32
CA ALA A 67 2.00 -7.88 1.85
C ALA A 67 1.62 -6.95 3.01
N VAL A 68 0.95 -7.47 4.05
CA VAL A 68 0.55 -6.67 5.23
C VAL A 68 1.76 -6.14 5.99
N ILE A 69 2.79 -6.97 6.20
CA ILE A 69 4.01 -6.57 6.90
C ILE A 69 4.72 -5.44 6.14
N ALA A 70 4.87 -5.58 4.81
CA ALA A 70 5.53 -4.58 3.98
C ALA A 70 4.77 -3.25 3.98
N LEU A 71 3.45 -3.28 3.83
CA LEU A 71 2.61 -2.08 3.85
C LEU A 71 2.58 -1.41 5.22
N THR A 72 2.47 -2.18 6.31
CA THR A 72 2.52 -1.63 7.68
C THR A 72 3.83 -0.93 7.98
N ARG A 73 4.94 -1.44 7.43
CA ARG A 73 6.27 -0.88 7.64
C ARG A 73 6.52 0.40 6.84
N TRP A 74 6.14 0.41 5.57
CA TRP A 74 6.55 1.46 4.62
C TRP A 74 5.47 2.49 4.32
N GLU A 75 4.20 2.18 4.59
CA GLU A 75 3.06 3.08 4.42
C GLU A 75 2.32 3.30 5.76
N PRO A 76 2.97 3.94 6.76
CA PRO A 76 2.34 4.19 8.07
C PRO A 76 1.16 5.16 7.98
N ALA A 77 1.09 5.93 6.89
CA ALA A 77 0.10 6.96 6.68
C ALA A 77 -1.16 6.42 5.95
N LEU A 78 -1.16 5.14 5.54
CA LEU A 78 -2.39 4.41 5.26
C LEU A 78 -3.26 4.48 6.53
N PRO A 79 -4.45 5.10 6.47
CA PRO A 79 -5.36 5.00 7.58
C PRO A 79 -5.82 3.54 7.66
N TRP A 80 -5.26 2.76 8.57
CA TRP A 80 -5.87 1.52 9.09
C TRP A 80 -7.20 1.78 9.80
N THR A 81 -7.81 2.95 9.56
CA THR A 81 -8.91 3.47 10.35
C THR A 81 -10.06 2.51 10.20
N LEU A 82 -10.30 1.79 11.29
CA LEU A 82 -11.62 1.40 11.74
C LEU A 82 -12.52 2.58 11.38
N SER A 83 -13.20 2.46 10.25
CA SER A 83 -14.13 3.48 9.82
C SER A 83 -15.33 3.25 10.73
N THR A 84 -15.32 3.86 11.92
CA THR A 84 -16.54 4.10 12.67
C THR A 84 -17.48 4.74 11.65
N LEU A 85 -18.45 3.96 11.19
CA LEU A 85 -19.59 4.45 10.44
C LEU A 85 -20.23 5.48 11.35
N SER A 86 -19.88 6.76 11.16
CA SER A 86 -20.56 7.84 11.86
C SER A 86 -21.96 7.90 11.25
N GLY A 87 -22.86 7.10 11.83
CA GLY A 87 -24.28 7.30 11.72
C GLY A 87 -24.58 8.68 12.30
N ARG A 88 -24.70 9.67 11.44
CA ARG A 88 -25.39 10.92 11.75
C ARG A 88 -25.83 11.60 10.45
N GLN A 89 -27.07 11.33 10.08
CA GLN A 89 -27.93 12.30 9.40
C GLN A 89 -29.29 12.21 10.10
N GLU A 90 -29.35 12.77 11.32
CA GLU A 90 -30.62 13.11 11.95
C GLU A 90 -30.93 14.58 11.62
N ALA A 91 -31.96 14.75 10.79
CA ALA A 91 -32.95 15.82 10.61
C ALA A 91 -32.59 17.31 10.85
N ALA A 92 -33.05 18.16 9.91
CA ALA A 92 -33.66 19.47 10.20
C ALA A 92 -34.51 19.98 8.99
N PRO A 93 -35.43 20.95 9.19
CA PRO A 93 -36.78 20.92 8.64
C PRO A 93 -37.02 21.88 7.46
N GLY A 94 -38.12 21.62 6.73
CA GLY A 94 -38.74 22.50 5.73
C GLY A 94 -40.13 21.99 5.38
#